data_AF-A0A536LMF6-F1
#
_entry.id   AF-A0A536LMF6-F1
#
_cell.length_a   1.000
_cell.length_b   1.000
_cell.length_c   1.000
_cell.angle_alpha   90.00
_cell.angle_beta   90.00
_cell.angle_gamma   90.00
#
_symmetry.space_group_name_H-M   'P 1'
#
loop_
_entity.id
_entity.type
_entity.pdbx_description
1 polymer ?
#
loop_
_entity_poly.entity_id
_entity_poly.type
_entity_poly.pdbx_seq_one_letter_code
_entity_poly.pdbx_strand_id
1 'polypeptide(L)'
;MPRLTSQLAMLGWDSYFDEKFAQIGLPTATPARVIADFGADYLIHDGSSTKRASARRVDPAVGDWVALSGGVIGAILERRAVFSRRASGTETKQQVLAANVDITFVVVAATDVNVRRVERYLAIGWQSGAVPAVILTKADLSDLP
;
A
#
# COMPACT_ATOMS: atom_id res chain seq x y z
N MET A 1 21.56 -11.82 21.63
CA MET A 1 21.86 -11.50 20.23
C MET A 1 20.64 -10.85 19.62
N PRO A 2 20.70 -9.58 19.17
CA PRO A 2 19.52 -8.95 18.61
C PRO A 2 19.26 -9.57 17.22
N ARG A 3 18.05 -10.12 17.01
CA ARG A 3 17.59 -10.50 15.67
C ARG A 3 17.71 -9.24 14.81
N LEU A 4 18.57 -9.28 13.79
CA LEU A 4 18.42 -8.42 12.64
C LEU A 4 16.94 -8.53 12.23
N THR A 5 16.22 -7.41 12.33
CA THR A 5 14.82 -7.24 11.95
C THR A 5 14.57 -8.04 10.67
N SER A 6 13.57 -8.93 10.63
CA SER A 6 13.32 -9.77 9.45
C SER A 6 13.23 -8.87 8.22
N GLN A 7 13.75 -9.29 7.06
CA GLN A 7 13.74 -8.42 5.87
C GLN A 7 12.31 -8.02 5.46
N LEU A 8 11.32 -8.87 5.79
CA LEU A 8 9.91 -8.55 5.69
C LEU A 8 9.47 -7.42 6.64
N ALA A 9 9.98 -7.38 7.86
CA ALA A 9 9.69 -6.30 8.80
C ALA A 9 10.24 -4.95 8.33
N MET A 10 11.35 -4.92 7.58
CA MET A 10 11.79 -3.69 6.89
C MET A 10 10.79 -3.20 5.84
N LEU A 11 10.01 -4.12 5.27
CA LEU A 11 8.91 -3.81 4.36
C LEU A 11 7.59 -3.58 5.09
N GLY A 12 7.56 -3.45 6.43
CA GLY A 12 6.33 -3.19 7.19
C GLY A 12 5.53 -4.44 7.60
N TRP A 13 6.16 -5.62 7.62
CA TRP A 13 5.56 -6.83 8.21
C TRP A 13 5.65 -6.80 9.74
N ASP A 14 4.59 -7.21 10.42
CA ASP A 14 4.52 -7.27 11.89
C ASP A 14 3.58 -8.39 12.36
N SER A 15 3.26 -8.42 13.66
CA SER A 15 2.46 -9.47 14.30
C SER A 15 1.05 -9.60 13.74
N TYR A 16 0.41 -8.51 13.29
CA TYR A 16 -0.92 -8.63 12.72
C TYR A 16 -0.86 -9.30 11.34
N PHE A 17 0.19 -9.05 10.56
CA PHE A 17 0.35 -9.79 9.30
C PHE A 17 0.76 -11.25 9.53
N ASP A 18 1.51 -11.56 10.59
CA ASP A 18 1.74 -12.95 11.03
C ASP A 18 0.40 -13.67 11.31
N GLU A 19 -0.48 -13.04 12.10
CA GLU A 19 -1.79 -13.61 12.43
C GLU A 19 -2.68 -13.81 11.19
N LYS A 20 -2.76 -12.79 10.31
CA LYS A 20 -3.54 -12.88 9.07
C LYS A 20 -2.98 -13.90 8.11
N PHE A 21 -1.65 -14.06 8.04
CA PHE A 21 -1.02 -15.08 7.23
C PHE A 21 -1.32 -16.49 7.75
N ALA A 22 -1.23 -16.70 9.06
CA ALA A 22 -1.55 -17.99 9.68
C ALA A 22 -3.00 -18.42 9.41
N GLN A 23 -3.94 -17.46 9.38
CA GLN A 23 -5.35 -17.72 9.08
C GLN A 23 -5.62 -18.18 7.64
N ILE A 24 -4.72 -17.90 6.70
CA ILE A 24 -4.88 -18.35 5.29
C ILE A 24 -4.74 -19.88 5.18
N GLY A 25 -3.91 -20.50 6.04
CA GLY A 25 -3.80 -21.96 6.11
C GLY A 25 -3.25 -22.62 4.84
N LEU A 26 -2.47 -21.91 4.01
CA LEU A 26 -1.81 -22.46 2.82
C LEU A 26 -0.38 -22.93 3.17
N PRO A 27 -0.11 -24.25 3.29
CA PRO A 27 1.13 -24.75 3.90
C PRO A 27 2.41 -24.43 3.11
N THR A 28 2.29 -24.30 1.79
CA THR A 28 3.44 -24.04 0.89
C THR A 28 3.56 -22.56 0.51
N ALA A 29 2.68 -21.70 1.03
CA ALA A 29 2.70 -20.30 0.70
C ALA A 29 3.77 -19.57 1.51
N THR A 30 4.38 -18.57 0.91
CA THR A 30 5.28 -17.62 1.58
C THR A 30 4.68 -16.23 1.53
N PRO A 31 4.84 -15.41 2.58
CA PRO A 31 4.40 -14.02 2.55
C PRO A 31 5.24 -13.20 1.57
N ALA A 32 4.61 -12.30 0.83
CA ALA A 32 5.29 -11.33 -0.03
C ALA A 32 4.49 -10.02 -0.11
N ARG A 33 5.18 -8.91 -0.36
CA ARG A 33 4.54 -7.60 -0.57
C ARG A 33 4.46 -7.28 -2.06
N VAL A 34 3.32 -6.83 -2.54
CA VAL A 34 3.17 -6.30 -3.91
C VAL A 34 3.86 -4.93 -3.98
N ILE A 35 4.83 -4.78 -4.87
CA ILE A 35 5.61 -3.55 -5.04
C ILE A 35 5.32 -2.83 -6.36
N ALA A 36 4.79 -3.53 -7.36
CA ALA A 36 4.31 -2.94 -8.60
C ALA A 36 3.17 -3.77 -9.21
N ASP A 37 2.27 -3.07 -9.90
CA ASP A 37 1.14 -3.62 -10.63
C ASP A 37 1.29 -3.30 -12.12
N PHE A 38 1.26 -4.33 -12.98
CA PHE A 38 1.28 -4.24 -14.44
C PHE A 38 0.03 -4.86 -15.07
N GLY A 39 -1.09 -4.93 -14.33
CA GLY A 39 -2.37 -5.48 -14.75
C GLY A 39 -2.43 -7.00 -14.62
N ALA A 40 -1.83 -7.74 -15.56
CA ALA A 40 -1.85 -9.20 -15.53
C ALA A 40 -0.70 -9.81 -14.69
N ASP A 41 0.37 -9.04 -14.53
CA ASP A 41 1.58 -9.42 -13.79
C ASP A 41 1.84 -8.42 -12.67
N TYR A 42 2.40 -8.93 -11.57
CA TYR A 42 2.78 -8.14 -10.42
C TYR A 42 4.27 -8.34 -10.13
N LEU A 43 4.93 -7.29 -9.65
CA LEU A 43 6.19 -7.46 -8.93
C LEU A 43 5.90 -7.56 -7.44
N ILE A 44 6.53 -8.54 -6.82
CA ILE A 44 6.41 -8.81 -5.39
C ILE A 44 7.79 -8.94 -4.76
N HIS A 45 7.90 -8.67 -3.46
CA HIS A 45 9.12 -8.86 -2.68
C HIS A 45 8.83 -9.74 -1.46
N ASP A 46 9.55 -10.83 -1.31
CA ASP A 46 9.36 -11.83 -0.22
C ASP A 46 10.29 -11.60 0.99
N GLY A 47 10.77 -10.37 1.15
CA GLY A 47 11.86 -10.02 2.06
C GLY A 47 13.26 -10.28 1.51
N SER A 48 13.48 -11.28 0.65
CA SER A 48 14.84 -11.60 0.16
C SER A 48 15.07 -11.19 -1.29
N SER A 49 14.06 -11.28 -2.15
CA SER A 49 14.19 -10.99 -3.57
C SER A 49 12.90 -10.48 -4.19
N THR A 50 13.06 -9.70 -5.26
CA THR A 50 11.96 -9.30 -6.13
C THR A 50 11.65 -10.41 -7.13
N LYS A 51 10.38 -10.77 -7.26
CA LYS A 51 9.89 -11.80 -8.18
C LYS A 51 8.70 -11.29 -8.98
N ARG A 52 8.46 -11.91 -10.14
CA ARG A 52 7.18 -11.76 -10.83
C ARG A 52 6.19 -12.77 -10.28
N ALA A 53 4.93 -12.35 -10.17
CA ALA A 53 3.83 -13.22 -9.82
C ALA A 53 2.58 -12.87 -10.63
N SER A 54 1.71 -13.86 -10.79
CA SER A 54 0.40 -13.67 -11.42
C SER A 54 -0.72 -13.80 -10.38
N ALA A 55 -1.83 -13.11 -10.59
CA ALA A 55 -3.05 -13.27 -9.82
C ALA A 55 -4.19 -13.66 -10.77
N ARG A 56 -4.96 -14.70 -10.43
CA ARG A 56 -6.09 -15.17 -11.26
C ARG A 56 -7.45 -15.05 -10.59
N ARG A 57 -7.48 -15.08 -9.26
CA ARG A 57 -8.72 -15.16 -8.46
C ARG A 57 -8.89 -14.01 -7.48
N VAL A 58 -7.90 -13.14 -7.41
CA VAL A 58 -7.84 -11.99 -6.51
C VAL A 58 -7.33 -10.79 -7.29
N ASP A 59 -7.58 -9.60 -6.77
CA ASP A 59 -7.19 -8.32 -7.37
C ASP A 59 -6.25 -7.56 -6.41
N PRO A 60 -4.95 -7.90 -6.40
CA PRO A 60 -3.96 -7.25 -5.54
C PRO A 60 -3.67 -5.83 -6.01
N ALA A 61 -3.48 -4.94 -5.06
CA ALA A 61 -2.99 -3.59 -5.29
C ALA A 61 -1.57 -3.45 -4.75
N VAL A 62 -0.86 -2.41 -5.20
CA VAL A 62 0.46 -2.08 -4.66
C VAL A 62 0.36 -1.84 -3.15
N GLY A 63 1.30 -2.44 -2.40
CA GLY A 63 1.34 -2.39 -0.95
C GLY A 63 0.60 -3.53 -0.25
N ASP A 64 -0.17 -4.35 -0.98
CA ASP A 64 -0.78 -5.55 -0.41
C ASP A 64 0.26 -6.56 0.07
N TRP A 65 -0.06 -7.19 1.20
CA TRP A 65 0.58 -8.41 1.63
C TRP A 65 -0.18 -9.61 1.09
N VAL A 66 0.53 -10.58 0.53
CA VAL A 66 -0.07 -11.71 -0.17
C VAL A 66 0.56 -13.04 0.22
N ALA A 67 -0.21 -14.11 0.06
CA ALA A 67 0.27 -15.49 0.13
C ALA A 67 0.67 -15.97 -1.27
N LEU A 68 1.97 -16.17 -1.48
CA LEU A 68 2.57 -16.59 -2.75
C LEU A 68 2.88 -18.09 -2.73
N SER A 69 2.44 -18.84 -3.74
CA SER A 69 2.83 -20.23 -3.94
C SER A 69 3.13 -20.48 -5.42
N GLY A 70 4.32 -21.01 -5.74
CA GLY A 70 4.70 -21.33 -7.12
C GLY A 70 4.62 -20.15 -8.11
N GLY A 71 4.87 -18.91 -7.66
CA GLY A 71 4.76 -17.71 -8.51
C GLY A 71 3.33 -17.22 -8.75
N VAL A 72 2.34 -17.77 -8.03
CA VAL A 72 0.94 -17.36 -8.11
C VAL A 72 0.50 -16.78 -6.77
N ILE A 73 -0.17 -15.63 -6.83
CA ILE A 73 -0.81 -14.99 -5.68
C ILE A 73 -2.11 -15.74 -5.40
N GLY A 74 -2.14 -16.48 -4.28
CA GLY A 74 -3.27 -17.31 -3.87
C GLY A 74 -4.30 -16.54 -3.02
N ALA A 75 -3.84 -15.60 -2.22
CA ALA A 75 -4.68 -14.80 -1.33
C ALA A 75 -4.04 -13.44 -1.02
N ILE A 76 -4.87 -12.45 -0.70
CA ILE A 76 -4.49 -11.14 -0.19
C ILE A 76 -4.82 -11.13 1.29
N LEU A 77 -3.87 -10.69 2.13
CA LEU A 77 -4.10 -10.54 3.57
C LEU A 77 -5.03 -9.35 3.83
N GLU A 78 -5.75 -9.38 4.94
CA GLU A 78 -6.67 -8.30 5.31
C GLU A 78 -5.94 -6.95 5.40
N ARG A 79 -6.40 -5.98 4.60
CA ARG A 79 -5.80 -4.65 4.45
C ARG A 79 -6.07 -3.78 5.68
N ARG A 80 -5.05 -3.10 6.19
CA ARG A 80 -5.20 -2.10 7.27
C ARG A 80 -5.69 -0.75 6.78
N ALA A 81 -5.20 -0.37 5.62
CA ALA A 81 -5.49 0.90 4.98
C ALA A 81 -5.70 0.66 3.49
N VAL A 82 -6.64 1.40 2.89
CA VAL A 82 -7.08 1.22 1.51
C VAL A 82 -7.28 2.58 0.85
N PHE A 83 -6.44 2.88 -0.14
CA PHE A 83 -6.70 3.95 -1.10
C PHE A 83 -7.46 3.37 -2.27
N SER A 84 -8.61 3.94 -2.57
CA SER A 84 -9.45 3.44 -3.65
C SER A 84 -10.16 4.56 -4.39
N ARG A 85 -10.55 4.25 -5.62
CA ARG A 85 -11.32 5.14 -6.48
C ARG A 85 -12.56 4.39 -6.94
N ARG A 86 -13.68 5.12 -7.06
CA ARG A 86 -14.86 4.60 -7.78
C ARG A 86 -14.48 4.43 -9.26
N ALA A 87 -14.56 3.21 -9.78
CA ALA A 87 -14.39 2.99 -11.22
C ALA A 87 -15.50 3.73 -11.99
N SER A 88 -15.17 4.25 -13.17
CA SER A 88 -16.14 4.84 -14.08
C SER A 88 -16.92 3.73 -14.78
N GLY A 89 -18.23 3.64 -14.55
CA GLY A 89 -19.11 2.65 -15.20
C GLY A 89 -20.42 2.40 -14.44
N THR A 90 -21.28 1.55 -15.00
CA THR A 90 -22.57 1.10 -14.43
C THR A 90 -22.40 0.09 -13.29
N GLU A 91 -21.26 -0.60 -13.20
CA GLU A 91 -20.88 -1.36 -12.01
C GLU A 91 -20.01 -0.50 -11.11
N THR A 92 -20.50 -0.22 -9.90
CA THR A 92 -19.80 0.50 -8.84
C THR A 92 -18.65 -0.32 -8.24
N LYS A 93 -17.78 -0.91 -9.05
CA LYS A 93 -16.59 -1.62 -8.56
C LYS A 93 -15.57 -0.60 -8.08
N GLN A 94 -15.14 -0.76 -6.83
CA GLN A 94 -14.12 0.06 -6.20
C GLN A 94 -12.75 -0.50 -6.61
N GLN A 95 -11.97 0.30 -7.34
CA GLN A 95 -10.60 -0.09 -7.68
C GLN A 95 -9.67 0.36 -6.56
N VAL A 96 -8.87 -0.56 -6.02
CA VAL A 96 -7.86 -0.25 -5.01
C VAL A 96 -6.59 0.20 -5.70
N LEU A 97 -6.12 1.40 -5.34
CA LEU A 97 -4.92 2.02 -5.91
C LEU A 97 -3.67 1.70 -5.09
N ALA A 98 -3.82 1.64 -3.77
CA ALA A 98 -2.76 1.29 -2.83
C ALA A 98 -3.34 0.72 -1.54
N ALA A 99 -2.59 -0.16 -0.88
CA ALA A 99 -2.98 -0.77 0.38
C ALA A 99 -1.85 -0.74 1.42
N ASN A 100 -2.21 -0.81 2.70
CA ASN A 100 -1.28 -0.86 3.84
C ASN A 100 -0.27 0.29 3.82
N VAL A 101 -0.78 1.49 3.56
CA VAL A 101 -0.04 2.75 3.66
C VAL A 101 -0.33 3.34 5.04
N ASP A 102 0.69 3.51 5.86
CA ASP A 102 0.53 4.03 7.22
C ASP A 102 0.47 5.57 7.23
N ILE A 103 1.23 6.23 6.36
CA ILE A 103 1.36 7.68 6.30
C ILE A 103 1.16 8.17 4.87
N THR A 104 0.38 9.24 4.71
CA THR A 104 0.25 9.95 3.42
C THR A 104 0.73 11.38 3.50
N PHE A 105 1.47 11.82 2.49
CA PHE A 105 1.93 13.19 2.38
C PHE A 105 1.06 13.99 1.42
N VAL A 106 0.41 15.04 1.93
CA VAL A 106 -0.24 16.07 1.11
C VAL A 106 0.81 17.13 0.79
N VAL A 107 1.42 17.01 -0.38
CA VAL A 107 2.51 17.88 -0.82
C VAL A 107 1.94 19.08 -1.57
N VAL A 108 2.23 20.28 -1.08
CA VAL A 108 1.82 21.54 -1.72
C VAL A 108 3.00 22.51 -1.81
N ALA A 109 3.00 23.39 -2.80
CA ALA A 109 4.02 24.44 -2.90
C ALA A 109 3.68 25.58 -1.92
N ALA A 110 4.68 26.10 -1.22
CA ALA A 110 4.50 27.23 -0.30
C ALA A 110 4.00 28.50 -1.02
N THR A 111 4.27 28.63 -2.31
CA THR A 111 3.83 29.74 -3.16
C THR A 111 2.38 29.62 -3.66
N ASP A 112 1.74 28.46 -3.51
CA ASP A 112 0.36 28.21 -3.99
C ASP A 112 -0.39 27.27 -3.03
N VAL A 113 -0.62 27.74 -1.81
CA VAL A 113 -1.35 26.99 -0.79
C VAL A 113 -2.86 27.19 -0.95
N ASN A 114 -3.52 26.20 -1.55
CA ASN A 114 -4.97 26.14 -1.58
C ASN A 114 -5.51 25.34 -0.38
N VAL A 115 -5.92 26.03 0.68
CA VAL A 115 -6.39 25.42 1.95
C VAL A 115 -7.52 24.42 1.73
N ARG A 116 -8.53 24.75 0.93
CA ARG A 116 -9.66 23.85 0.63
C ARG A 116 -9.21 22.55 -0.05
N ARG A 117 -8.19 22.63 -0.92
CA ARG A 117 -7.61 21.45 -1.57
C ARG A 117 -6.85 20.59 -0.55
N VAL A 118 -6.10 21.21 0.35
CA VAL A 118 -5.38 20.49 1.43
C VAL A 118 -6.38 19.78 2.33
N GLU A 119 -7.39 20.47 2.84
CA GLU A 119 -8.45 19.89 3.70
C GLU A 119 -9.10 18.67 3.04
N ARG A 120 -9.44 18.78 1.75
CA ARG A 120 -10.00 17.67 0.98
C ARG A 120 -9.07 16.46 0.92
N TYR A 121 -7.77 16.66 0.69
CA TYR A 121 -6.81 15.56 0.64
C TYR A 121 -6.53 14.96 2.02
N LEU A 122 -6.50 15.77 3.08
CA LEU A 122 -6.42 15.28 4.45
C LEU A 122 -7.61 14.37 4.77
N ALA A 123 -8.83 14.77 4.38
CA ALA A 123 -10.01 13.94 4.55
C ALA A 123 -9.92 12.60 3.82
N ILE A 124 -9.40 12.58 2.57
CA ILE A 124 -9.17 11.34 1.82
C ILE A 124 -8.12 10.46 2.51
N GLY A 125 -7.03 11.06 3.01
CA GLY A 125 -6.00 10.36 3.77
C GLY A 125 -6.57 9.65 4.99
N TRP A 126 -7.33 10.37 5.82
CA TRP A 126 -7.99 9.79 6.99
C TRP A 126 -9.01 8.70 6.64
N GLN A 127 -9.82 8.89 5.59
CA GLN A 127 -10.80 7.89 5.13
C GLN A 127 -10.16 6.58 4.67
N SER A 128 -8.90 6.62 4.21
CA SER A 128 -8.17 5.42 3.81
C SER A 128 -7.69 4.57 5.00
N GLY A 129 -7.64 5.13 6.21
CA GLY A 129 -6.98 4.53 7.38
C GLY A 129 -5.52 4.95 7.59
N ALA A 130 -4.92 5.69 6.65
CA ALA A 130 -3.59 6.27 6.81
C ALA A 130 -3.61 7.56 7.64
N VAL A 131 -2.46 7.92 8.22
CA VAL A 131 -2.23 9.20 8.90
C VAL A 131 -1.70 10.23 7.90
N PRO A 132 -2.46 11.31 7.58
CA PRO A 132 -1.99 12.32 6.66
C PRO A 132 -1.09 13.36 7.33
N ALA A 133 -0.07 13.82 6.60
CA ALA A 133 0.80 14.93 6.98
C ALA A 133 0.94 15.91 5.81
N VAL A 134 0.98 17.21 6.09
CA VAL A 134 1.16 18.25 5.06
C VAL A 134 2.65 18.54 4.90
N ILE A 135 3.13 18.55 3.65
CA ILE A 135 4.49 18.97 3.31
C ILE A 135 4.41 20.23 2.45
N LEU A 136 5.00 21.32 2.94
CA LEU A 136 5.24 22.52 2.16
C LEU A 136 6.56 22.39 1.41
N THR A 137 6.51 22.46 0.09
CA THR A 137 7.67 22.43 -0.80
C THR A 137 7.92 23.81 -1.41
N LYS A 138 9.11 24.02 -1.98
CA LYS A 138 9.49 25.29 -2.62
C LYS A 138 9.40 26.50 -1.66
N ALA A 139 9.72 26.29 -0.39
CA ALA A 139 9.71 27.36 0.60
C ALA A 139 10.74 28.46 0.30
N ASP A 140 11.81 28.12 -0.43
CA ASP A 140 12.83 29.05 -0.92
C ASP A 140 12.30 30.10 -1.91
N LEU A 141 11.14 29.84 -2.54
CA LEU A 141 10.48 30.77 -3.45
C LEU A 141 9.37 31.57 -2.77
N SER A 142 9.16 31.38 -1.46
CA SER A 142 8.13 32.09 -0.72
C SER A 142 8.68 33.43 -0.23
N ASP A 143 7.91 34.50 -0.44
CA ASP A 143 8.20 35.83 0.10
C ASP A 143 7.87 35.94 1.62
N LEU A 144 7.52 34.82 2.28
CA LEU A 144 7.36 34.79 3.72
C LEU A 144 8.74 34.94 4.38
N PRO A 145 8.89 35.81 5.40
CA PRO A 145 10.15 36.05 6.08
C PRO A 145 10.73 34.80 6.75
#